data_AF-A0A5B8UJ70-F1
#
_entry.id   AF-A0A5B8UJ70-F1
#
_cell.length_a   1.000
_cell.length_b   1.000
_cell.length_c   1.000
_cell.angle_alpha   90.00
_cell.angle_beta   90.00
_cell.angle_gamma   90.00
#
_symmetry.space_group_name_H-M   'P 1'
#
loop_
_entity.id
_entity.type
_entity.pdbx_description
1 polymer ?
#
loop_
_entity_poly.entity_id
_entity_poly.type
_entity_poly.pdbx_seq_one_letter_code
_entity_poly.pdbx_strand_id
1 'polypeptide(L)'
;MKTKNAFGRSACYFLFALLLSFVSKAQQGKSDTGKLAHGKYGCTASSWHNGNVEYTPKGSFVINPNGKYTYLGFEKPSTGTFTVDKAGNLWFSGGYFNGGKAEKIDRPNKFFLTFPANPDNRWTCSLVK
;
A
#
# COMPACT_ATOMS: atom_id res chain seq x y z
N MET A 1 -0.68 2.36 -81.25
CA MET A 1 -2.12 2.51 -80.95
C MET A 1 -2.39 1.84 -79.60
N LYS A 2 -3.06 2.58 -78.68
CA LYS A 2 -3.57 2.18 -77.35
C LYS A 2 -2.56 1.97 -76.20
N THR A 3 -2.48 3.04 -75.41
CA THR A 3 -2.27 3.13 -73.96
C THR A 3 -3.18 2.19 -73.15
N LYS A 4 -2.73 1.79 -71.95
CA LYS A 4 -3.36 2.17 -70.67
C LYS A 4 -2.60 1.63 -69.44
N ASN A 5 -2.51 2.53 -68.47
CA ASN A 5 -1.87 2.42 -67.16
C ASN A 5 -2.72 1.60 -66.16
N ALA A 6 -2.07 1.02 -65.16
CA ALA A 6 -2.61 0.79 -63.81
C ALA A 6 -1.39 0.77 -62.86
N PHE A 7 -1.01 1.88 -62.21
CA PHE A 7 -1.70 2.61 -61.13
C PHE A 7 -1.92 1.75 -59.88
N GLY A 8 -1.22 2.09 -58.79
CA GLY A 8 -1.67 1.80 -57.42
C GLY A 8 -0.87 0.76 -56.62
N ARG A 9 0.42 0.97 -56.35
CA ARG A 9 1.13 0.26 -55.27
C ARG A 9 2.09 1.19 -54.52
N SER A 10 1.60 2.26 -53.90
CA SER A 10 2.46 3.07 -53.01
C SER A 10 1.67 3.99 -52.06
N ALA A 11 0.59 3.51 -51.44
CA ALA A 11 -0.24 4.36 -50.57
C ALA A 11 -0.74 3.65 -49.29
N CYS A 12 0.00 2.68 -48.74
CA CYS A 12 -0.38 2.01 -47.48
C CYS A 12 0.68 1.99 -46.38
N TYR A 13 1.87 2.58 -46.58
CA TYR A 13 2.93 2.53 -45.56
C TYR A 13 3.10 3.80 -44.72
N PHE A 14 2.38 4.89 -45.02
CA PHE A 14 2.51 6.15 -44.28
C PHE A 14 1.39 6.45 -43.27
N LEU A 15 0.42 5.55 -43.10
CA LEU A 15 -0.71 5.74 -42.15
C LEU A 15 -0.56 4.96 -40.84
N PHE A 16 0.46 4.10 -40.70
CA PHE A 16 0.64 3.28 -39.49
C PHE A 16 1.61 3.90 -38.47
N ALA A 17 2.38 4.93 -38.85
CA ALA A 17 3.39 5.54 -37.98
C ALA A 17 2.86 6.64 -37.04
N LEU A 18 1.57 7.02 -37.15
CA LEU A 18 0.99 8.13 -36.38
C LEU A 18 0.08 7.68 -35.21
N LEU A 19 -0.12 6.37 -35.02
CA LEU A 19 -0.99 5.79 -33.99
C LEU A 19 -0.26 5.21 -32.76
N LEU A 20 1.08 5.31 -32.71
CA LEU A 20 1.88 4.79 -31.59
C LEU A 20 2.16 5.81 -30.47
N SER A 21 1.60 7.01 -30.54
CA SER A 21 1.84 8.08 -29.55
C SER A 21 1.00 7.96 -28.26
N PHE A 22 0.19 6.90 -28.10
CA PHE A 22 -0.75 6.76 -26.96
C PHE A 22 -0.39 5.67 -25.95
N VAL A 23 0.87 5.20 -25.93
CA VAL A 23 1.29 4.22 -24.92
C VAL A 23 1.88 4.92 -23.69
N SER A 24 1.05 4.94 -22.65
CA SER A 24 1.44 4.91 -21.24
C SER A 24 2.07 6.17 -20.63
N LYS A 25 1.24 7.19 -20.38
CA LYS A 25 1.32 7.84 -19.07
C LYS A 25 0.70 6.89 -18.04
N ALA A 26 1.46 5.89 -17.62
CA ALA A 26 1.19 5.26 -16.33
C ALA A 26 1.24 6.40 -15.31
N GLN A 27 0.08 6.80 -14.81
CA GLN A 27 -0.03 7.76 -13.73
C GLN A 27 0.69 7.13 -12.54
N GLN A 28 1.95 7.49 -12.35
CA GLN A 28 2.58 7.41 -11.04
C GLN A 28 1.75 8.34 -10.16
N GLY A 29 0.72 7.79 -9.52
CA GLY A 29 0.16 8.41 -8.34
C GLY A 29 1.34 8.64 -7.43
N LYS A 30 1.73 9.92 -7.26
CA LYS A 30 2.64 10.32 -6.19
C LYS A 30 1.91 9.90 -4.93
N SER A 31 2.20 8.70 -4.45
CA SER A 31 1.80 8.28 -3.12
C SER A 31 2.41 9.35 -2.24
N ASP A 32 1.57 10.18 -1.64
CA ASP A 32 2.01 11.14 -0.66
C ASP A 32 2.57 10.31 0.48
N THR A 33 3.85 9.97 0.37
CA THR A 33 4.67 9.42 1.44
C THR A 33 4.89 10.47 2.53
N GLY A 34 3.96 11.42 2.63
CA GLY A 34 3.86 12.47 3.61
C GLY A 34 4.13 11.95 5.01
N LYS A 35 4.67 12.89 5.78
CA LYS A 35 4.95 12.82 7.21
C LYS A 35 3.95 11.90 7.91
N LEU A 36 4.48 10.93 8.68
CA LEU A 36 3.70 10.04 9.51
C LEU A 36 2.67 10.83 10.33
N ALA A 37 1.38 10.52 10.14
CA ALA A 37 0.33 11.11 10.97
C ALA A 37 0.29 10.41 12.33
N HIS A 38 0.42 11.17 13.42
CA HIS A 38 0.22 10.65 14.76
C HIS A 38 -1.27 10.48 15.04
N GLY A 39 -1.64 9.46 15.81
CA GLY A 39 -3.04 9.14 16.07
C GLY A 39 -3.31 7.64 16.12
N LYS A 40 -4.60 7.30 16.07
CA LYS A 40 -5.11 5.93 16.21
C LYS A 40 -5.16 5.23 14.85
N TYR A 41 -4.62 4.03 14.77
CA TYR A 41 -4.61 3.17 13.59
C TYR A 41 -5.43 1.91 13.89
N GLY A 42 -6.54 1.72 13.18
CA GLY A 42 -7.36 0.51 13.28
C GLY A 42 -6.78 -0.59 12.40
N CYS A 43 -6.71 -1.81 12.93
CA CYS A 43 -6.09 -2.95 12.27
C CYS A 43 -7.11 -4.06 11.99
N THR A 44 -6.99 -4.65 10.81
CA THR A 44 -7.82 -5.76 10.35
C THR A 44 -6.93 -6.84 9.76
N ALA A 45 -7.15 -8.10 10.13
CA ALA A 45 -6.60 -9.24 9.43
C ALA A 45 -7.54 -9.65 8.29
N SER A 46 -6.96 -10.15 7.20
CA SER A 46 -7.70 -10.73 6.10
C SER A 46 -7.26 -12.17 5.90
N SER A 47 -8.21 -13.09 5.85
CA SER A 47 -7.97 -14.51 5.57
C SER A 47 -8.82 -14.95 4.38
N TRP A 48 -8.38 -16.00 3.69
CA TRP A 48 -9.17 -16.64 2.64
C TRP A 48 -9.86 -17.88 3.22
N HIS A 49 -11.17 -17.97 3.06
CA HIS A 49 -11.94 -19.10 3.56
C HIS A 49 -13.11 -19.39 2.61
N ASN A 50 -13.20 -20.65 2.15
CA ASN A 50 -14.27 -21.15 1.28
C ASN A 50 -14.60 -20.25 0.07
N GLY A 51 -13.59 -19.76 -0.63
CA GLY A 51 -13.77 -18.94 -1.83
C GLY A 51 -14.05 -17.46 -1.56
N ASN A 52 -14.04 -17.02 -0.30
CA ASN A 52 -14.30 -15.64 0.11
C ASN A 52 -13.12 -15.08 0.93
N VAL A 53 -13.01 -13.75 0.93
CA VAL A 53 -12.11 -13.03 1.84
C VAL A 53 -12.90 -12.68 3.10
N GLU A 54 -12.44 -13.19 4.24
CA GLU A 54 -12.95 -12.83 5.55
C GLU A 54 -12.07 -11.74 6.16
N TYR A 55 -12.71 -10.78 6.85
CA TYR A 55 -12.02 -9.66 7.51
C TYR A 55 -12.32 -9.69 9.01
N THR A 56 -11.27 -9.82 9.82
CA THR A 56 -11.39 -9.87 11.28
C THR A 56 -10.75 -8.63 11.91
N PRO A 57 -11.50 -7.80 12.65
CA PRO A 57 -10.93 -6.68 13.41
C PRO A 57 -9.94 -7.18 14.47
N LYS A 58 -8.80 -6.50 14.60
CA LYS A 58 -7.73 -6.84 15.55
C LYS A 58 -7.43 -5.71 16.55
N GLY A 59 -8.39 -4.80 16.73
CA GLY A 59 -8.23 -3.62 17.57
C GLY A 59 -7.46 -2.51 16.86
N SER A 60 -6.72 -1.72 17.65
CA SER A 60 -6.05 -0.52 17.15
C SER A 60 -4.78 -0.23 17.93
N PHE A 61 -3.87 0.54 17.34
CA PHE A 61 -2.75 1.12 18.07
C PHE A 61 -2.69 2.63 17.89
N VAL A 62 -2.24 3.34 18.91
CA VAL A 62 -2.02 4.79 18.86
C VAL A 62 -0.53 5.04 18.76
N ILE A 63 -0.09 5.84 17.78
CA ILE A 63 1.29 6.35 17.72
C ILE A 63 1.34 7.79 18.20
N ASN A 64 2.26 8.07 19.12
CA ASN A 64 2.43 9.36 19.74
C ASN A 64 3.66 10.08 19.16
N PRO A 65 3.68 11.43 19.14
CA PRO A 65 4.82 12.21 18.66
C PRO A 65 6.14 11.95 19.40
N ASN A 66 6.09 11.40 20.61
CA ASN A 66 7.25 11.08 21.44
C ASN A 66 7.88 9.71 21.12
N GLY A 67 7.51 9.06 20.01
CA GLY A 67 8.04 7.75 19.62
C GLY A 67 7.48 6.57 20.41
N LYS A 68 6.42 6.76 21.20
CA LYS A 68 5.72 5.68 21.91
C LYS A 68 4.47 5.24 21.14
N TYR A 69 4.16 3.96 21.24
CA TYR A 69 2.87 3.42 20.79
C TYR A 69 2.11 2.73 21.92
N THR A 70 0.78 2.67 21.78
CA THR A 70 -0.11 1.96 22.67
C THR A 70 -1.06 1.09 21.85
N TYR A 71 -1.02 -0.23 22.03
CA TYR A 71 -1.97 -1.16 21.46
C TYR A 71 -3.19 -1.34 22.38
N LEU A 72 -4.38 -1.20 21.80
CA LEU A 72 -5.68 -1.14 22.45
C LEU A 72 -6.58 -2.34 22.05
N GLY A 73 -5.99 -3.50 21.76
CA GLY A 73 -6.74 -4.73 21.46
C GLY A 73 -6.96 -5.65 22.66
N PHE A 74 -6.48 -5.27 23.85
CA PHE A 74 -6.61 -6.02 25.09
C PHE A 74 -7.32 -5.18 26.16
N GLU A 75 -7.84 -5.83 27.20
CA GLU A 75 -8.41 -5.15 28.37
C GLU A 75 -7.39 -4.21 29.02
N LYS A 76 -6.15 -4.69 29.21
CA LYS A 76 -5.01 -3.86 29.62
C LYS A 76 -4.18 -3.47 28.40
N PRO A 77 -4.05 -2.17 28.08
CA PRO A 77 -3.25 -1.71 26.94
C PRO A 77 -1.79 -2.18 27.02
N SER A 78 -1.22 -2.50 25.86
CA SER A 78 0.20 -2.85 25.73
C SER A 78 0.98 -1.69 25.11
N THR A 79 2.08 -1.29 25.73
CA THR A 79 2.86 -0.13 25.29
C THR A 79 4.26 -0.51 24.86
N GLY A 80 4.79 0.27 23.93
CA GLY A 80 6.17 0.13 23.47
C GLY A 80 6.64 1.39 22.77
N THR A 81 7.71 1.27 22.00
CA THR A 81 8.31 2.35 21.23
C THR A 81 8.35 2.00 19.75
N PHE A 82 8.49 3.03 18.91
CA PHE A 82 8.69 2.85 17.49
C PHE A 82 9.72 3.84 16.96
N THR A 83 10.36 3.46 15.86
CA THR A 83 11.18 4.36 15.03
C THR A 83 10.64 4.38 13.61
N VAL A 84 10.98 5.43 12.87
CA VAL A 84 10.58 5.59 11.46
C VAL A 84 11.82 5.50 10.60
N ASP A 85 11.86 4.58 9.64
CA ASP A 85 12.99 4.47 8.71
C ASP A 85 12.90 5.49 7.56
N LYS A 86 13.92 5.52 6.70
CA LYS A 86 13.99 6.45 5.55
C LYS A 86 12.85 6.25 4.54
N ALA A 87 12.27 5.05 4.47
CA ALA A 87 11.13 4.74 3.61
C ALA A 87 9.78 5.09 4.28
N GLY A 88 9.81 5.47 5.56
CA GLY A 88 8.62 5.79 6.34
C GLY A 88 7.93 4.57 6.95
N ASN A 89 8.59 3.41 6.99
CA ASN A 89 8.11 2.25 7.73
C ASN A 89 8.32 2.45 9.22
N LEU A 90 7.47 1.83 10.04
CA LEU A 90 7.63 1.82 11.48
C LEU A 90 8.30 0.53 11.93
N TRP A 91 9.29 0.64 12.80
CA TRP A 91 9.93 -0.48 13.48
C TRP A 91 9.61 -0.42 14.97
N PHE A 92 9.01 -1.48 15.51
CA PHE A 92 8.50 -1.54 16.86
C PHE A 92 9.44 -2.28 17.82
N SER A 93 9.56 -1.75 19.04
CA SER A 93 10.32 -2.35 20.13
C SER A 93 9.56 -2.28 21.46
N GLY A 94 9.55 -3.39 22.20
CA GLY A 94 8.73 -3.59 23.39
C GLY A 94 7.25 -3.78 23.08
N GLY A 95 6.48 -4.09 24.13
CA GLY A 95 5.03 -4.30 24.03
C GLY A 95 4.62 -5.44 23.11
N TYR A 96 3.35 -5.43 22.70
CA TYR A 96 2.75 -6.51 21.90
C TYR A 96 3.32 -6.64 20.48
N PHE A 97 3.84 -5.55 19.91
CA PHE A 97 4.43 -5.53 18.57
C PHE A 97 5.95 -5.63 18.59
N ASN A 98 6.56 -6.09 19.70
CA ASN A 98 8.01 -6.18 19.83
C ASN A 98 8.65 -6.96 18.66
N GLY A 99 9.62 -6.34 17.97
CA GLY A 99 10.24 -6.91 16.77
C GLY A 99 9.38 -6.82 15.52
N GLY A 100 8.28 -6.07 15.57
CA GLY A 100 7.35 -5.87 14.47
C GLY A 100 7.74 -4.75 13.52
N LYS A 101 7.17 -4.81 12.32
CA LYS A 101 7.32 -3.81 11.25
C LYS A 101 5.94 -3.43 10.70
N ALA A 102 5.64 -2.14 10.68
CA ALA A 102 4.55 -1.58 9.87
C ALA A 102 5.14 -1.01 8.57
N GLU A 103 5.00 -1.77 7.49
CA GLU A 103 5.45 -1.42 6.16
C GLU A 103 4.46 -0.48 5.49
N LYS A 104 4.94 0.64 4.94
CA LYS A 104 4.11 1.57 4.17
C LYS A 104 3.53 0.86 2.95
N ILE A 105 2.28 1.19 2.65
CA ILE A 105 1.66 0.79 1.39
C ILE A 105 1.44 2.01 0.50
N ASP A 106 0.95 1.79 -0.71
CA ASP A 106 0.70 2.82 -1.73
C ASP A 106 -0.38 3.87 -1.37
N ARG A 107 -0.81 3.92 -0.09
CA ARG A 107 -1.83 4.83 0.43
C ARG A 107 -1.33 5.54 1.70
N PRO A 108 -1.67 6.82 1.89
CA PRO A 108 -1.22 7.60 3.04
C PRO A 108 -1.76 7.02 4.34
N ASN A 109 -0.91 7.04 5.38
CA ASN A 109 -1.25 6.59 6.74
C ASN A 109 -1.90 5.20 6.78
N LYS A 110 -1.40 4.30 5.93
CA LYS A 110 -1.83 2.92 5.86
C LYS A 110 -0.61 2.01 5.79
N PHE A 111 -0.68 0.89 6.50
CA PHE A 111 0.44 0.00 6.70
C PHE A 111 0.04 -1.47 6.63
N PHE A 112 0.98 -2.31 6.19
CA PHE A 112 1.00 -3.73 6.49
C PHE A 112 1.82 -3.97 7.75
N LEU A 113 1.17 -4.44 8.81
CA LEU A 113 1.79 -4.74 10.09
C LEU A 113 2.08 -6.23 10.23
N THR A 114 3.34 -6.56 10.47
CA THR A 114 3.83 -7.92 10.76
C THR A 114 4.63 -7.88 12.06
N PHE A 115 4.50 -8.91 12.90
CA PHE A 115 5.24 -8.99 14.17
C PHE A 115 5.28 -10.45 14.66
N PRO A 116 6.27 -10.83 15.48
CA PRO A 116 6.48 -12.23 15.90
C PRO A 116 5.27 -12.88 16.58
N ALA A 117 4.54 -12.14 17.41
CA ALA A 117 3.37 -12.63 18.12
C ALA A 117 2.06 -12.56 17.29
N ASN A 118 2.14 -12.27 15.99
CA ASN A 118 0.97 -12.14 15.12
C ASN A 118 0.45 -13.51 14.67
N PRO A 119 -0.76 -13.93 15.07
CA PRO A 119 -1.31 -15.22 14.64
C PRO A 119 -1.80 -15.22 13.18
N ASP A 120 -2.03 -14.05 12.58
CA ASP A 120 -2.64 -13.90 11.25
C ASP A 120 -1.61 -13.61 10.14
N ASN A 121 -0.31 -13.75 10.44
CA ASN A 121 0.85 -13.37 9.62
C ASN A 121 0.98 -11.85 9.37
N ARG A 122 -0.10 -11.18 8.96
CA ARG A 122 -0.11 -9.77 8.57
C ARG A 122 -1.46 -9.10 8.83
N TRP A 123 -1.43 -7.91 9.40
CA TRP A 123 -2.59 -7.03 9.52
C TRP A 123 -2.48 -5.85 8.56
N THR A 124 -3.61 -5.32 8.13
CA THR A 124 -3.69 -4.03 7.44
C THR A 124 -4.18 -2.98 8.43
N CYS A 125 -3.40 -1.93 8.65
CA CYS A 125 -3.71 -0.89 9.63
C CYS A 125 -3.83 0.47 8.96
N SER A 126 -4.88 1.24 9.26
CA SER A 126 -5.14 2.55 8.67
C SER A 126 -5.47 3.58 9.75
N LEU A 127 -5.03 4.82 9.57
CA LEU A 127 -5.40 5.92 10.47
C LEU A 127 -6.93 6.06 10.53
N VAL A 128 -7.47 6.04 11.75
CA VAL A 128 -8.87 6.31 12.05
C VAL A 128 -9.02 7.82 12.17
N LYS A 129 -9.94 8.39 11.41
CA LYS A 129 -10.31 9.81 11.51
C LYS A 129 -11.15 10.06 12.76
#